data_AF-J3M1J8-F1
#
_entry.id   AF-J3M1J8-F1
#
_cell.length_a   1.000
_cell.length_b   1.000
_cell.length_c   1.000
_cell.angle_alpha   90.00
_cell.angle_beta   90.00
_cell.angle_gamma   90.00
#
_symmetry.space_group_name_H-M   'P 1'
#
loop_
_entity.id
_entity.type
_entity.pdbx_description
1 polymer ?
#
loop_
_entity_poly.entity_id
_entity_poly.type
_entity_poly.pdbx_seq_one_letter_code
_entity_poly.pdbx_strand_id
1 'polypeptide(L)'
;MSSILRSSQLRNNVWSSFPVRFLKQQAGLSTAKLLGSRSCEIRHFTTQVQDLGKQVVDTATVLIFDVETTGFFHKDHRIIEFALYDLSGGKNSTFETLVNPERTVPNHVARVHNIGTGLVCRPDIPRFSDVIPLLLAYVRSRQAHGKPILWVAHNAKQFDARFLAQEFDRCSAPIPADWLFFDTLVLAKKMVKAEGKKRPTNLEALREHYGICSNGTAHRAMRDVMILGQVFQKMTFDLKLTYKELMNEAMRASEFSNVS
;
A
#
# COMPACT_ATOMS: atom_id res chain seq x y z
N MET A 1 -56.27 13.19 -3.57
CA MET A 1 -56.58 12.02 -4.42
C MET A 1 -55.34 11.72 -5.24
N SER A 2 -54.38 10.99 -4.69
CA SER A 2 -54.14 9.55 -4.86
C SER A 2 -53.91 9.13 -6.32
N SER A 3 -52.67 8.80 -6.66
CA SER A 3 -52.34 7.53 -7.32
C SER A 3 -50.83 7.25 -7.23
N ILE A 4 -50.50 6.24 -6.43
CA ILE A 4 -49.25 5.48 -6.45
C ILE A 4 -49.33 4.49 -7.63
N LEU A 5 -48.24 4.27 -8.37
CA LEU A 5 -47.72 2.92 -8.70
C LEU A 5 -46.39 2.97 -9.47
N ARG A 6 -45.59 1.93 -9.19
CA ARG A 6 -44.20 1.68 -9.58
C ARG A 6 -44.08 1.23 -11.05
N SER A 7 -42.91 1.47 -11.65
CA SER A 7 -42.27 0.46 -12.50
C SER A 7 -40.75 0.64 -12.55
N SER A 8 -40.08 -0.44 -12.14
CA SER A 8 -38.67 -0.75 -12.30
C SER A 8 -38.25 -0.95 -13.75
N GLN A 9 -36.92 -1.01 -13.96
CA GLN A 9 -36.18 -1.46 -15.14
C GLN A 9 -35.88 -0.36 -16.17
N LEU A 10 -34.61 0.04 -16.21
CA LEU A 10 -33.72 -0.17 -17.36
C LEU A 10 -32.27 0.01 -16.88
N ARG A 11 -31.63 -1.13 -16.55
CA ARG A 11 -30.18 -1.30 -16.71
C ARG A 11 -29.95 -1.65 -18.17
N ASN A 12 -28.87 -1.12 -18.76
CA ASN A 12 -27.93 -1.78 -19.68
C ASN A 12 -27.03 -0.69 -20.26
N ASN A 13 -25.73 -0.66 -19.92
CA ASN A 13 -24.63 -1.45 -20.50
C ASN A 13 -23.98 -0.71 -21.67
N VAL A 14 -22.80 -0.15 -21.43
CA VAL A 14 -21.60 -0.25 -22.30
C VAL A 14 -20.37 -0.18 -21.36
N TRP A 15 -19.22 -0.69 -21.80
CA TRP A 15 -17.94 -0.90 -21.09
C TRP A 15 -17.70 -2.33 -20.59
N SER A 16 -17.91 -3.28 -21.50
CA SER A 16 -17.18 -4.54 -21.54
C SER A 16 -15.92 -4.38 -22.40
N SER A 17 -14.75 -4.70 -21.83
CA SER A 17 -13.62 -5.45 -22.44
C SER A 17 -12.23 -4.88 -22.13
N PHE A 18 -11.66 -5.23 -20.98
CA PHE A 18 -10.21 -5.41 -20.83
C PHE A 18 -9.96 -6.58 -19.84
N PRO A 19 -9.22 -7.64 -20.22
CA PRO A 19 -9.01 -8.78 -19.35
C PRO A 19 -7.87 -8.50 -18.36
N VAL A 20 -8.22 -8.12 -17.13
CA VAL A 20 -7.30 -8.22 -15.99
C VAL A 20 -7.20 -9.69 -15.60
N ARG A 21 -6.02 -10.28 -15.76
CA ARG A 21 -5.75 -11.69 -15.46
C ARG A 21 -5.85 -11.94 -13.95
N PHE A 22 -6.97 -12.53 -13.52
CA PHE A 22 -7.16 -13.04 -12.15
C PHE A 22 -6.44 -14.38 -11.97
N LEU A 23 -5.50 -14.46 -11.03
CA LEU A 23 -4.99 -15.73 -10.53
C LEU A 23 -5.98 -16.29 -9.48
N LYS A 24 -6.48 -17.50 -9.74
CA LYS A 24 -7.43 -18.23 -8.88
C LYS A 24 -6.76 -18.67 -7.57
N GLN A 25 -7.46 -18.44 -6.47
CA GLN A 25 -7.23 -19.04 -5.16
C GLN A 25 -7.70 -20.51 -5.19
N GLN A 26 -6.91 -21.44 -4.64
CA GLN A 26 -7.44 -22.73 -4.18
C GLN A 26 -7.36 -22.78 -2.65
N ALA A 27 -8.55 -22.94 -2.07
CA ALA A 27 -8.76 -23.29 -0.68
C ALA A 27 -8.48 -24.79 -0.49
N GLY A 28 -7.87 -25.13 0.63
CA GLY A 28 -7.72 -26.50 1.12
C GLY A 28 -7.37 -26.47 2.60
N LEU A 29 -8.37 -26.26 3.46
CA LEU A 29 -8.24 -26.59 4.88
C LEU A 29 -8.31 -28.11 5.02
N SER A 30 -7.27 -28.70 5.62
CA SER A 30 -7.37 -29.98 6.32
C SER A 30 -6.99 -29.76 7.77
N THR A 31 -7.96 -29.98 8.66
CA THR A 31 -7.81 -29.99 10.11
C THR A 31 -7.14 -31.29 10.55
N ALA A 32 -5.96 -31.22 11.15
CA ALA A 32 -5.64 -31.83 12.45
C ALA A 32 -4.12 -32.03 12.63
N LYS A 33 -3.69 -31.82 13.89
CA LYS A 33 -2.48 -32.35 14.53
C LYS A 33 -1.15 -31.70 14.14
N LEU A 34 -0.76 -30.70 14.94
CA LEU A 34 0.58 -30.62 15.55
C LEU A 34 0.53 -29.57 16.66
N LEU A 35 0.08 -29.99 17.85
CA LEU A 35 0.32 -29.27 19.10
C LEU A 35 1.79 -29.47 19.45
N GLY A 36 2.62 -28.48 19.11
CA GLY A 36 3.99 -28.33 19.60
C GLY A 36 4.05 -27.14 20.55
N SER A 37 4.56 -27.37 21.74
CA SER A 37 4.58 -26.46 22.89
C SER A 37 5.35 -25.16 22.64
N ARG A 38 4.71 -24.16 22.02
CA ARG A 38 5.01 -22.70 22.12
C ARG A 38 3.74 -21.84 22.02
N SER A 39 2.61 -22.35 22.51
CA SER A 39 1.35 -21.59 22.59
C SER A 39 1.32 -20.76 23.88
N CYS A 40 2.11 -19.69 23.94
CA CYS A 40 2.00 -18.67 24.97
C CYS A 40 1.80 -17.31 24.27
N GLU A 41 0.77 -16.56 24.67
CA GLU A 41 0.47 -15.15 24.30
C GLU A 41 0.01 -14.80 22.87
N ILE A 42 0.23 -15.64 21.85
CA ILE A 42 -0.09 -15.27 20.44
C ILE A 42 -1.57 -14.93 20.22
N ARG A 43 -2.51 -15.67 20.81
CA ARG A 43 -3.96 -15.47 20.52
C ARG A 43 -4.49 -14.13 21.02
N HIS A 44 -4.08 -13.69 22.21
CA HIS A 44 -4.55 -12.44 22.80
C HIS A 44 -3.96 -11.23 22.07
N PHE A 45 -2.67 -11.30 21.72
CA PHE A 45 -1.99 -10.28 20.93
C PHE A 45 -2.60 -10.16 19.52
N THR A 46 -2.89 -11.27 18.84
CA THR A 46 -3.52 -11.24 17.51
C THR A 46 -4.90 -10.58 17.54
N THR A 47 -5.75 -10.88 18.52
CA THR A 47 -7.08 -10.25 18.61
C THR A 47 -7.00 -8.75 18.86
N GLN A 48 -6.13 -8.29 19.78
CA GLN A 48 -6.02 -6.86 20.07
C GLN A 48 -5.39 -6.05 18.91
N VAL A 49 -4.41 -6.62 18.21
CA VAL A 49 -3.84 -6.02 16.99
C VAL A 49 -4.89 -5.95 15.87
N GLN A 50 -5.74 -6.98 15.75
CA GLN A 50 -6.87 -6.96 14.83
C GLN A 50 -7.92 -5.90 15.22
N ASP A 51 -8.20 -5.72 16.51
CA ASP A 51 -9.16 -4.73 16.99
C ASP A 51 -8.67 -3.29 16.79
N LEU A 52 -7.38 -3.01 17.04
CA LEU A 52 -6.80 -1.70 16.77
C LEU A 52 -6.71 -1.43 15.26
N GLY A 53 -6.27 -2.42 14.47
CA GLY A 53 -6.28 -2.35 13.01
C GLY A 53 -7.68 -2.09 12.46
N LYS A 54 -8.71 -2.74 13.04
CA LYS A 54 -10.11 -2.52 12.71
C LYS A 54 -10.59 -1.13 13.10
N GLN A 55 -10.24 -0.60 14.28
CA GLN A 55 -10.60 0.77 14.69
C GLN A 55 -10.02 1.84 13.76
N VAL A 56 -8.77 1.67 13.32
CA VAL A 56 -8.16 2.61 12.36
C VAL A 56 -8.86 2.50 11.01
N VAL A 57 -9.17 1.29 10.53
CA VAL A 57 -9.94 1.06 9.30
C VAL A 57 -11.38 1.61 9.38
N ASP A 58 -11.97 1.57 10.57
CA ASP A 58 -13.29 2.13 10.85
C ASP A 58 -13.30 3.68 10.83
N THR A 59 -12.14 4.34 10.77
CA THR A 59 -12.03 5.81 10.80
C THR A 59 -11.31 6.41 9.58
N ALA A 60 -10.50 5.63 8.87
CA ALA A 60 -9.97 5.92 7.54
C ALA A 60 -9.70 4.62 6.77
N THR A 61 -9.80 4.63 5.44
CA THR A 61 -9.30 3.49 4.65
C THR A 61 -7.78 3.56 4.64
N VAL A 62 -7.11 2.50 5.12
CA VAL A 62 -5.64 2.44 5.22
C VAL A 62 -5.06 1.64 4.06
N LEU A 63 -4.27 2.30 3.22
CA LEU A 63 -3.62 1.70 2.07
C LEU A 63 -2.11 1.67 2.31
N ILE A 64 -1.55 0.48 2.42
CA ILE A 64 -0.10 0.29 2.47
C ILE A 64 0.41 0.29 1.03
N PHE A 65 1.46 1.03 0.71
CA PHE A 65 2.01 1.07 -0.64
C PHE A 65 3.53 1.16 -0.64
N ASP A 66 4.11 0.75 -1.76
CA ASP A 66 5.54 0.74 -2.03
C ASP A 66 5.77 0.91 -3.54
N VAL A 67 6.86 1.57 -3.90
CA VAL A 67 7.25 1.76 -5.30
C VAL A 67 8.69 1.35 -5.55
N GLU A 68 8.91 0.64 -6.66
CA GLU A 68 10.24 0.47 -7.21
C GLU A 68 10.48 1.51 -8.30
N THR A 69 11.71 1.99 -8.43
CA THR A 69 12.01 3.17 -9.25
C THR A 69 13.28 3.00 -10.07
N THR A 70 13.46 3.83 -11.10
CA THR A 70 14.69 3.84 -11.91
C THR A 70 15.90 4.46 -11.21
N GLY A 71 15.76 4.89 -9.95
CA GLY A 71 16.81 5.53 -9.15
C GLY A 71 16.23 6.39 -8.03
N PHE A 72 17.06 7.17 -7.33
CA PHE A 72 16.71 7.65 -6.00
C PHE A 72 15.87 8.94 -5.95
N PHE A 73 16.12 9.92 -6.83
CA PHE A 73 15.47 11.23 -6.77
C PHE A 73 14.28 11.32 -7.73
N HIS A 74 13.07 11.51 -7.19
CA HIS A 74 11.81 11.56 -7.95
C HIS A 74 11.82 12.54 -9.13
N LYS A 75 12.48 13.70 -9.03
CA LYS A 75 12.57 14.68 -10.13
C LYS A 75 13.21 14.07 -11.39
N ASP A 76 14.25 13.25 -11.19
CA ASP A 76 15.07 12.70 -12.28
C ASP A 76 14.75 11.24 -12.60
N HIS A 77 13.90 10.58 -11.82
CA HIS A 77 13.60 9.14 -11.93
C HIS A 77 12.09 8.86 -12.00
N ARG A 78 11.76 7.62 -12.34
CA ARG A 78 10.39 7.16 -12.64
C ARG A 78 10.08 5.89 -11.88
N ILE A 79 8.79 5.68 -11.59
CA ILE A 79 8.28 4.41 -11.04
C ILE A 79 8.37 3.31 -12.11
N ILE A 80 8.79 2.09 -11.71
CA ILE A 80 8.85 0.87 -12.54
C ILE A 80 7.99 -0.27 -12.00
N GLU A 81 7.63 -0.23 -10.72
CA GLU A 81 6.65 -1.12 -10.10
C GLU A 81 5.89 -0.32 -9.06
N PHE A 82 4.58 -0.55 -8.98
CA PHE A 82 3.71 0.05 -7.98
C PHE A 82 2.89 -1.06 -7.32
N ALA A 83 2.94 -1.13 -5.99
CA ALA A 83 2.14 -2.06 -5.22
C ALA A 83 1.37 -1.34 -4.12
N LEU A 84 0.18 -1.85 -3.86
CA LEU A 84 -0.73 -1.32 -2.87
C LEU A 84 -1.59 -2.43 -2.27
N TYR A 85 -1.77 -2.38 -0.95
CA TYR A 85 -2.57 -3.29 -0.17
C TYR A 85 -3.52 -2.51 0.74
N ASP A 86 -4.81 -2.75 0.59
CA ASP A 86 -5.83 -2.29 1.52
C ASP A 86 -5.81 -3.15 2.78
N LEU A 87 -5.48 -2.51 3.91
CA LEU A 87 -5.35 -3.17 5.20
C LEU A 87 -6.70 -3.72 5.71
N SER A 88 -7.84 -3.26 5.19
CA SER A 88 -9.15 -3.85 5.48
C SER A 88 -9.29 -5.29 4.95
N GLY A 89 -8.43 -5.69 4.00
CA GLY A 89 -8.49 -6.98 3.34
C GLY A 89 -9.75 -7.17 2.47
N GLY A 90 -10.16 -8.42 2.29
CA GLY A 90 -11.29 -8.80 1.45
C GLY A 90 -10.92 -9.04 -0.02
N LYS A 91 -11.91 -9.27 -0.88
CA LYS A 91 -11.68 -9.52 -2.30
C LYS A 91 -11.07 -8.27 -2.95
N ASN A 92 -10.06 -8.48 -3.80
CA ASN A 92 -9.35 -7.41 -4.50
C ASN A 92 -8.80 -6.35 -3.52
N SER A 93 -8.21 -6.79 -2.41
CA SER A 93 -7.54 -5.90 -1.45
C SER A 93 -6.15 -5.46 -1.92
N THR A 94 -5.70 -5.88 -3.10
CA THR A 94 -4.40 -5.54 -3.65
C THR A 94 -4.55 -4.87 -5.02
N PHE A 95 -3.62 -3.96 -5.30
CA PHE A 95 -3.38 -3.38 -6.61
C PHE A 95 -1.87 -3.45 -6.87
N GLU A 96 -1.46 -4.11 -7.95
CA GLU A 96 -0.05 -4.28 -8.31
C GLU A 96 0.10 -4.11 -9.81
N THR A 97 1.12 -3.37 -10.24
CA THR A 97 1.43 -3.24 -11.66
C THR A 97 2.90 -2.91 -11.88
N LEU A 98 3.48 -3.47 -12.94
CA LEU A 98 4.70 -2.93 -13.52
C LEU A 98 4.35 -1.65 -14.28
N VAL A 99 5.30 -0.73 -14.34
CA VAL A 99 5.12 0.56 -15.01
C VAL A 99 6.23 0.75 -16.04
N ASN A 100 5.85 1.12 -17.25
CA ASN A 100 6.78 1.57 -18.27
C ASN A 100 7.24 2.99 -17.91
N PRO A 101 8.51 3.20 -17.53
CA PRO A 101 9.00 4.50 -17.10
C PRO A 101 9.31 5.43 -18.28
N GLU A 102 9.09 4.98 -19.52
CA GLU A 102 9.42 5.68 -20.77
C GLU A 102 10.92 6.04 -20.87
N ARG A 103 11.76 5.18 -20.29
CA ARG A 103 13.22 5.32 -20.26
C ARG A 103 13.90 4.00 -19.95
N THR A 104 15.22 3.99 -20.00
CA THR A 104 16.03 2.85 -19.56
C THR A 104 16.06 2.74 -18.03
N VAL A 105 16.01 1.50 -17.55
CA VAL A 105 16.28 1.14 -16.15
C VAL A 105 17.78 0.86 -16.01
N PRO A 106 18.51 1.58 -15.14
CA PRO A 106 19.93 1.33 -14.93
C PRO A 106 20.22 -0.11 -14.47
N ASN A 107 21.33 -0.69 -14.93
CA ASN A 107 21.69 -2.08 -14.59
C ASN A 107 21.82 -2.34 -13.07
N HIS A 108 22.27 -1.35 -12.30
CA HIS A 108 22.38 -1.50 -10.85
C HIS A 108 21.00 -1.60 -10.18
N VAL A 109 20.01 -0.83 -10.65
CA VAL A 109 18.60 -0.92 -10.23
C VAL A 109 18.02 -2.27 -10.62
N ALA A 110 18.20 -2.68 -11.88
CA ALA A 110 17.70 -3.95 -12.38
C ALA A 110 18.23 -5.17 -11.60
N ARG A 111 19.47 -5.10 -11.08
CA ARG A 111 20.04 -6.16 -10.23
C ARG A 111 19.43 -6.24 -8.84
N VAL A 112 18.90 -5.14 -8.31
CA VAL A 112 18.27 -5.12 -6.97
C VAL A 112 16.85 -5.66 -7.06
N HIS A 113 16.05 -5.16 -8.00
CA HIS A 113 14.61 -5.46 -8.07
C HIS A 113 14.26 -6.59 -9.06
N ASN A 114 15.23 -7.04 -9.85
CA ASN A 114 15.01 -7.95 -11.00
C ASN A 114 14.06 -7.39 -12.06
N ILE A 115 13.95 -6.06 -12.15
CA ILE A 115 13.12 -5.33 -13.12
C ILE A 115 14.05 -4.55 -14.04
N GLY A 116 14.26 -5.04 -15.25
CA GLY A 116 15.09 -4.39 -16.28
C GLY A 116 14.27 -3.71 -17.38
N THR A 117 14.93 -2.86 -18.18
CA THR A 117 14.34 -2.13 -19.31
C THR A 117 13.51 -3.04 -20.23
N GLY A 118 14.05 -4.22 -20.59
CA GLY A 118 13.36 -5.15 -21.50
C GLY A 118 12.05 -5.72 -20.94
N LEU A 119 11.85 -5.71 -19.62
CA LEU A 119 10.60 -6.11 -18.98
C LEU A 119 9.58 -4.97 -19.01
N VAL A 120 9.97 -3.78 -18.55
CA VAL A 120 9.06 -2.63 -18.40
C VAL A 120 8.71 -1.96 -19.73
N CYS A 121 9.50 -2.19 -20.78
CA CYS A 121 9.22 -1.69 -22.13
C CYS A 121 8.37 -2.66 -22.98
N ARG A 122 7.88 -3.77 -22.43
CA ARG A 122 6.99 -4.66 -23.18
C ARG A 122 5.66 -3.95 -23.52
N PRO A 123 5.02 -4.28 -24.66
CA PRO A 123 3.83 -3.55 -25.13
C PRO A 123 2.63 -3.59 -24.17
N ASP A 124 2.54 -4.61 -23.31
CA ASP A 124 1.45 -4.81 -22.35
C ASP A 124 1.67 -4.09 -21.02
N ILE A 125 2.84 -3.48 -20.80
CA ILE A 125 3.15 -2.76 -19.56
C ILE A 125 2.68 -1.29 -19.69
N PRO A 126 1.75 -0.85 -18.82
CA PRO A 126 1.17 0.48 -18.91
C PRO A 126 2.17 1.57 -18.57
N ARG A 127 1.98 2.77 -19.12
CA ARG A 127 2.64 3.97 -18.60
C ARG A 127 1.90 4.44 -17.36
N PHE A 128 2.53 5.28 -16.55
CA PHE A 128 1.87 5.77 -15.34
C PHE A 128 0.59 6.59 -15.64
N SER A 129 0.54 7.26 -16.79
CA SER A 129 -0.67 7.93 -17.30
C SER A 129 -1.87 7.00 -17.44
N ASP A 130 -1.64 5.73 -17.81
CA ASP A 130 -2.67 4.71 -17.95
C ASP A 130 -3.05 4.09 -16.58
N VAL A 131 -2.12 4.12 -15.63
CA VAL A 131 -2.30 3.61 -14.27
C VAL A 131 -3.16 4.54 -13.41
N ILE A 132 -2.97 5.87 -13.51
CA ILE A 132 -3.70 6.87 -12.70
C ILE A 132 -5.22 6.66 -12.68
N PRO A 133 -5.94 6.55 -13.81
CA PRO A 133 -7.39 6.39 -13.77
C PRO A 133 -7.81 5.08 -13.09
N LEU A 134 -7.04 4.00 -13.26
CA LEU A 134 -7.28 2.72 -12.61
C LEU A 134 -7.03 2.78 -11.10
N LEU A 135 -5.96 3.46 -10.70
CA LEU A 135 -5.61 3.68 -9.29
C LEU A 135 -6.68 4.51 -8.59
N LEU A 136 -7.11 5.62 -9.20
CA LEU A 136 -8.19 6.45 -8.65
C LEU A 136 -9.51 5.68 -8.53
N ALA A 137 -9.87 4.90 -9.55
CA ALA A 137 -11.07 4.07 -9.51
C ALA A 137 -10.99 3.00 -8.42
N TYR A 138 -9.84 2.34 -8.29
CA TYR A 138 -9.57 1.37 -7.21
C TYR A 138 -9.74 2.05 -5.85
N VAL A 139 -9.00 3.13 -5.58
CA VAL A 139 -9.01 3.81 -4.27
C VAL A 139 -10.41 4.28 -3.91
N ARG A 140 -11.14 4.88 -4.86
CA ARG A 140 -12.53 5.30 -4.66
C ARG A 140 -13.46 4.14 -4.31
N SER A 141 -13.24 2.96 -4.89
CA SER A 141 -14.03 1.76 -4.57
C SER A 141 -13.77 1.22 -3.15
N ARG A 142 -12.61 1.51 -2.58
CA ARG A 142 -12.20 1.12 -1.22
C ARG A 142 -12.52 2.19 -0.18
N GLN A 143 -12.68 3.44 -0.61
CA GLN A 143 -12.90 4.57 0.26
C GLN A 143 -14.22 4.47 1.02
N ALA A 144 -14.14 4.48 2.35
CA ALA A 144 -15.31 4.64 3.18
C ALA A 144 -15.90 6.06 3.01
N HIS A 145 -17.23 6.14 2.87
CA HIS A 145 -17.92 7.41 2.59
C HIS A 145 -17.61 8.48 3.64
N GLY A 146 -17.17 9.66 3.17
CA GLY A 146 -16.86 10.81 4.02
C GLY A 146 -15.60 10.65 4.87
N LYS A 147 -14.79 9.61 4.63
CA LYS A 147 -13.55 9.37 5.37
C LYS A 147 -12.33 9.55 4.45
N PRO A 148 -11.21 10.06 4.99
CA PRO A 148 -9.98 10.20 4.22
C PRO A 148 -9.34 8.84 3.92
N ILE A 149 -8.41 8.85 2.97
CA ILE A 149 -7.52 7.72 2.70
C ILE A 149 -6.18 7.97 3.38
N LEU A 150 -5.71 7.00 4.16
CA LEU A 150 -4.39 7.03 4.77
C LEU A 150 -3.44 6.10 4.00
N TRP A 151 -2.54 6.71 3.21
CA TRP A 151 -1.47 6.05 2.48
C TRP A 151 -0.26 5.86 3.38
N VAL A 152 0.15 4.61 3.59
CA VAL A 152 1.23 4.25 4.52
C VAL A 152 2.39 3.66 3.73
N ALA A 153 3.57 4.27 3.83
CA ALA A 153 4.81 3.73 3.28
C ALA A 153 5.95 3.82 4.30
N HIS A 154 7.07 3.19 3.99
CA HIS A 154 8.27 3.22 4.82
C HIS A 154 9.32 4.13 4.19
N ASN A 155 9.48 5.34 4.75
CA ASN A 155 10.15 6.49 4.12
C ASN A 155 9.27 7.29 3.14
N ALA A 156 7.94 7.27 3.36
CA ALA A 156 6.96 7.96 2.53
C ALA A 156 7.32 9.43 2.26
N LYS A 157 7.77 10.16 3.29
CA LYS A 157 8.02 11.61 3.22
C LYS A 157 9.11 11.97 2.22
N GLN A 158 10.13 11.13 2.12
CA GLN A 158 11.33 11.40 1.31
C GLN A 158 11.34 10.61 0.00
N PHE A 159 10.49 9.59 -0.14
CA PHE A 159 10.56 8.64 -1.25
C PHE A 159 9.20 8.36 -1.89
N ASP A 160 8.43 7.38 -1.41
CA ASP A 160 7.27 6.83 -2.13
C ASP A 160 6.20 7.89 -2.46
N ALA A 161 5.83 8.72 -1.48
CA ALA A 161 4.83 9.77 -1.68
C ALA A 161 5.32 10.85 -2.66
N ARG A 162 6.63 11.12 -2.71
CA ARG A 162 7.25 12.07 -3.65
C ARG A 162 7.22 11.53 -5.07
N PHE A 163 7.53 10.25 -5.26
CA PHE A 163 7.42 9.59 -6.56
C PHE A 163 5.98 9.56 -7.06
N LEU A 164 5.04 9.18 -6.20
CA LEU A 164 3.62 9.18 -6.55
C LEU A 164 3.16 10.58 -6.95
N ALA A 165 3.45 11.60 -6.14
CA ALA A 165 3.08 12.98 -6.46
C ALA A 165 3.70 13.46 -7.78
N GLN A 166 4.98 13.16 -8.01
CA GLN A 166 5.67 13.55 -9.23
C GLN A 166 5.08 12.90 -10.49
N GLU A 167 4.60 11.65 -10.41
CA GLU A 167 3.92 11.00 -11.54
C GLU A 167 2.53 11.59 -11.80
N PHE A 168 1.79 11.96 -10.76
CA PHE A 168 0.54 12.73 -10.90
C PHE A 168 0.79 14.09 -11.58
N ASP A 169 1.79 14.84 -11.12
CA ASP A 169 2.18 16.14 -11.68
C ASP A 169 2.59 16.01 -13.16
N ARG A 170 3.40 15.00 -13.52
CA ARG A 170 3.80 14.71 -14.92
C ARG A 170 2.59 14.45 -15.83
N CYS A 171 1.54 13.86 -15.28
CA CYS A 171 0.31 13.57 -16.01
C CYS A 171 -0.72 14.72 -15.94
N SER A 172 -0.38 15.86 -15.34
CA SER A 172 -1.31 16.97 -15.07
C SER A 172 -2.58 16.51 -14.35
N ALA A 173 -2.47 15.50 -13.49
CA ALA A 173 -3.57 14.94 -12.73
C ALA A 173 -3.46 15.38 -11.26
N PRO A 174 -4.52 15.89 -10.63
CA PRO A 174 -4.48 16.26 -9.22
C PRO A 174 -4.51 15.01 -8.34
N ILE A 175 -3.70 15.00 -7.28
CA ILE A 175 -3.87 14.05 -6.17
C ILE A 175 -5.12 14.46 -5.38
N PRO A 176 -6.03 13.54 -5.03
CA PRO A 176 -7.19 13.87 -4.20
C PRO A 176 -6.80 14.51 -2.86
N ALA A 177 -7.47 15.59 -2.49
CA ALA A 177 -7.13 16.41 -1.32
C ALA A 177 -7.38 15.69 0.03
N ASP A 178 -8.16 14.63 0.01
CA ASP A 178 -8.48 13.75 1.14
C ASP A 178 -7.51 12.56 1.27
N TRP A 179 -6.46 12.51 0.46
CA TRP A 179 -5.34 11.59 0.64
C TRP A 179 -4.34 12.17 1.64
N LEU A 180 -4.02 11.36 2.64
CA LEU A 180 -3.03 11.63 3.66
C LEU A 180 -1.92 10.59 3.59
N PHE A 181 -0.68 10.99 3.85
CA PHE A 181 0.49 10.14 3.75
C PHE A 181 1.16 9.99 5.11
N PHE A 182 1.36 8.75 5.55
CA PHE A 182 1.97 8.42 6.81
C PHE A 182 3.31 7.70 6.59
N ASP A 183 4.34 8.18 7.29
CA ASP A 183 5.69 7.64 7.19
C ASP A 183 6.04 6.77 8.40
N THR A 184 6.07 5.46 8.18
CA THR A 184 6.39 4.50 9.24
C THR A 184 7.85 4.54 9.69
N LEU A 185 8.78 5.11 8.92
CA LEU A 185 10.17 5.25 9.32
C LEU A 185 10.32 6.23 10.49
N VAL A 186 9.49 7.28 10.53
CA VAL A 186 9.45 8.21 11.66
C VAL A 186 9.00 7.48 12.92
N LEU A 187 8.00 6.61 12.79
CA LEU A 187 7.48 5.80 13.89
C LEU A 187 8.52 4.80 14.40
N ALA A 188 9.17 4.09 13.49
CA ALA A 188 10.25 3.17 13.80
C ALA A 188 11.38 3.86 14.58
N LYS A 189 11.81 5.04 14.14
CA LYS A 189 12.84 5.83 14.85
C LYS A 189 12.40 6.24 16.26
N LYS A 190 11.14 6.65 16.45
CA LYS A 190 10.58 6.97 17.78
C LYS A 190 10.60 5.74 18.69
N MET A 191 10.17 4.59 18.19
CA MET A 191 10.17 3.31 18.94
C MET A 191 11.59 2.90 19.37
N VAL A 192 12.55 2.89 18.44
CA VAL A 192 13.94 2.53 18.73
C VAL A 192 14.56 3.46 19.78
N LYS A 193 14.28 4.77 19.69
CA LYS A 193 14.73 5.75 20.67
C LYS A 193 14.13 5.49 22.05
N ALA A 194 12.83 5.18 22.13
CA ALA A 194 12.15 4.89 23.39
C ALA A 194 12.69 3.62 24.08
N GLU A 195 13.12 2.62 23.31
CA GLU A 195 13.76 1.41 23.84
C GLU A 195 15.22 1.61 24.27
N GLY A 196 15.84 2.76 23.97
CA GLY A 196 17.26 3.01 24.26
C GLY A 196 18.24 2.13 23.47
N LYS A 197 17.78 1.46 22.40
CA LYS A 197 18.61 0.54 21.59
C LYS A 197 19.14 1.26 20.35
N LYS A 198 20.31 0.86 19.86
CA LYS A 198 20.79 1.21 18.52
C LYS A 198 20.53 0.03 17.60
N ARG A 199 19.45 0.11 16.81
CA ARG A 199 19.12 -0.90 15.80
C ARG A 199 18.73 -0.23 14.47
N PRO A 200 18.96 -0.91 13.34
CA PRO A 200 18.48 -0.43 12.05
C PRO A 200 16.95 -0.30 12.07
N THR A 201 16.44 0.68 11.34
CA THR A 201 15.00 0.98 11.23
C THR A 201 14.46 0.70 9.84
N ASN A 202 15.24 0.06 8.96
CA ASN A 202 14.76 -0.39 7.66
C ASN A 202 13.72 -1.52 7.83
N LEU A 203 12.91 -1.73 6.78
CA LEU A 203 11.79 -2.67 6.83
C LEU A 203 12.22 -4.09 7.19
N GLU A 204 13.36 -4.56 6.68
CA GLU A 204 13.88 -5.90 6.96
C GLU A 204 14.24 -6.09 8.43
N ALA A 205 14.90 -5.10 9.04
CA ALA A 205 15.22 -5.13 10.48
C ALA A 205 13.96 -5.09 11.35
N LEU A 206 12.91 -4.36 10.93
CA LEU A 206 11.62 -4.34 11.61
C LEU A 206 10.88 -5.69 11.45
N ARG A 207 10.92 -6.29 10.26
CA ARG A 207 10.39 -7.62 9.98
C ARG A 207 11.01 -8.66 10.91
N GLU A 208 12.34 -8.66 11.00
CA GLU A 208 13.10 -9.56 11.88
C GLU A 208 12.76 -9.34 13.35
N HIS A 209 12.74 -8.08 13.79
CA HIS A 209 12.38 -7.74 15.16
C HIS A 209 11.03 -8.32 15.58
N TYR A 210 10.05 -8.23 14.69
CA TYR A 210 8.69 -8.68 14.95
C TYR A 210 8.44 -10.16 14.66
N GLY A 211 9.47 -10.88 14.21
CA GLY A 211 9.38 -12.31 13.86
C GLY A 211 8.42 -12.56 12.71
N ILE A 212 8.28 -11.62 11.77
CA ILE A 212 7.36 -11.76 10.63
C ILE A 212 8.01 -12.67 9.59
N CYS A 213 7.41 -13.84 9.37
CA CYS A 213 7.82 -14.75 8.31
C CYS A 213 7.51 -14.14 6.94
N SER A 214 8.48 -14.20 6.02
CA SER A 214 8.27 -13.85 4.62
C SER A 214 8.69 -15.01 3.74
N ASN A 215 7.79 -15.47 2.88
CA ASN A 215 8.13 -16.41 1.81
C ASN A 215 8.28 -15.63 0.51
N GLY A 216 9.19 -16.07 -0.38
CA GLY A 216 9.44 -15.44 -1.69
C GLY A 216 10.71 -14.60 -1.77
N THR A 217 10.98 -14.06 -2.95
CA THR A 217 12.17 -13.23 -3.25
C THR A 217 12.04 -11.84 -2.61
N ALA A 218 13.09 -11.38 -1.94
CA ALA A 218 13.19 -9.99 -1.47
C ALA A 218 13.15 -8.99 -2.65
N HIS A 219 12.76 -7.73 -2.37
CA HIS A 219 12.77 -6.60 -3.32
C HIS A 219 11.75 -6.68 -4.47
N ARG A 220 10.51 -7.04 -4.12
CA ARG A 220 9.34 -6.84 -4.99
C ARG A 220 8.34 -6.02 -4.19
N ALA A 221 7.78 -4.99 -4.81
CA ALA A 221 6.98 -3.99 -4.10
C ALA A 221 5.83 -4.63 -3.30
N MET A 222 5.11 -5.60 -3.86
CA MET A 222 4.00 -6.25 -3.16
C MET A 222 4.44 -7.05 -1.93
N ARG A 223 5.62 -7.69 -1.95
CA ARG A 223 6.14 -8.39 -0.77
C ARG A 223 6.39 -7.39 0.36
N ASP A 224 7.00 -6.26 0.03
CA ASP A 224 7.39 -5.25 1.01
C ASP A 224 6.16 -4.53 1.56
N VAL A 225 5.13 -4.28 0.74
CA VAL A 225 3.80 -3.84 1.17
C VAL A 225 3.16 -4.80 2.18
N MET A 226 3.17 -6.11 1.92
CA MET A 226 2.56 -7.10 2.81
C MET A 226 3.32 -7.25 4.14
N ILE A 227 4.64 -7.10 4.12
CA ILE A 227 5.47 -7.05 5.32
C ILE A 227 5.18 -5.76 6.09
N LEU A 228 5.16 -4.62 5.41
CA LEU A 228 4.92 -3.32 6.00
C LEU A 228 3.54 -3.24 6.65
N GLY A 229 2.50 -3.85 6.06
CA GLY A 229 1.18 -3.93 6.69
C GLY A 229 1.21 -4.60 8.07
N GLN A 230 1.93 -5.71 8.20
CA GLN A 230 2.09 -6.41 9.48
C GLN A 230 2.96 -5.63 10.47
N VAL A 231 4.06 -5.03 9.99
CA VAL A 231 4.95 -4.19 10.80
C VAL A 231 4.19 -2.97 11.34
N PHE A 232 3.40 -2.31 10.49
CA PHE A 232 2.60 -1.14 10.86
C PHE A 232 1.56 -1.49 11.93
N GLN A 233 0.84 -2.60 11.77
CA GLN A 233 -0.11 -3.09 12.78
C GLN A 233 0.56 -3.37 14.14
N LYS A 234 1.78 -3.95 14.14
CA LYS A 234 2.52 -4.19 15.38
C LYS A 234 3.05 -2.90 16.02
N MET A 235 3.62 -1.99 15.24
CA MET A 235 4.12 -0.71 15.75
C MET A 235 3.00 0.16 16.32
N THR A 236 1.85 0.23 15.64
CA THR A 236 0.69 0.99 16.14
C THR A 236 0.17 0.43 17.46
N PHE A 237 0.18 -0.89 17.62
CA PHE A 237 -0.17 -1.55 18.87
C PHE A 237 0.85 -1.26 20.00
N ASP A 238 2.15 -1.48 19.75
CA ASP A 238 3.18 -1.31 20.77
C ASP A 238 3.27 0.13 21.28
N LEU A 239 3.10 1.10 20.38
CA LEU A 239 3.13 2.52 20.68
C LEU A 239 1.78 3.06 21.15
N LYS A 240 0.74 2.20 21.20
CA LYS A 240 -0.63 2.55 21.59
C LYS A 240 -1.16 3.76 20.83
N LEU A 241 -0.83 3.84 19.53
CA LEU A 241 -1.20 4.98 18.70
C LEU A 241 -2.72 5.07 18.56
N THR A 242 -3.24 6.26 18.83
CA THR A 242 -4.63 6.60 18.56
C THR A 242 -4.82 7.04 17.11
N TYR A 243 -6.05 6.95 16.61
CA TYR A 243 -6.40 7.52 15.31
C TYR A 243 -6.00 8.99 15.19
N LYS A 244 -6.26 9.79 16.24
CA LYS A 244 -5.91 11.22 16.26
C LYS A 244 -4.42 11.45 16.07
N GLU A 245 -3.57 10.66 16.70
CA GLU A 245 -2.11 10.76 16.53
C GLU A 245 -1.66 10.36 15.12
N LEU A 246 -2.22 9.28 14.56
CA LEU A 246 -1.95 8.88 13.18
C LEU A 246 -2.28 10.00 12.20
N MET A 247 -3.45 10.61 12.35
CA MET A 247 -3.91 11.68 11.47
C MET A 247 -3.13 12.98 11.64
N ASN A 248 -2.68 13.29 12.85
CA ASN A 248 -1.86 14.47 13.13
C ASN A 248 -0.43 14.37 12.57
N GLU A 249 0.12 13.16 12.51
CA GLU A 249 1.45 12.89 11.96
C GLU A 249 1.42 12.64 10.46
N ALA A 250 0.24 12.42 9.88
CA ALA A 250 0.08 12.25 8.44
C ALA A 250 0.17 13.59 7.70
N MET A 251 0.82 13.56 6.54
CA MET A 251 1.02 14.71 5.66
C MET A 251 -0.09 14.78 4.62
N ARG A 252 -0.53 15.98 4.26
CA ARG A 252 -1.52 16.17 3.19
C ARG A 252 -0.87 16.02 1.83
N ALA A 253 -1.64 15.55 0.84
CA ALA A 253 -1.19 15.50 -0.55
C ALA A 253 -0.59 16.83 -1.06
N SER A 254 -1.15 17.97 -0.63
CA SER A 254 -0.68 19.31 -0.98
C SER A 254 0.75 19.63 -0.50
N GLU A 255 1.30 18.87 0.46
CA GLU A 255 2.69 19.04 0.91
C GLU A 255 3.71 18.46 -0.06
N PHE A 256 3.26 17.64 -1.02
CA PHE A 256 4.08 17.03 -2.05
C PHE A 256 3.91 17.70 -3.42
N SER A 257 2.76 18.33 -3.65
CA SER A 257 2.50 19.15 -4.83
C SER A 257 3.28 20.46 -4.74
N ASN A 258 4.19 20.69 -5.70
CA ASN A 258 4.96 21.94 -5.90
C ASN A 258 6.04 22.26 -4.84
N VAL A 259 7.24 21.69 -5.04
CA VAL A 259 8.47 22.49 -4.97
C VAL A 259 8.95 22.66 -6.42
N SER A 260 8.34 23.64 -7.08
CA SER A 260 8.82 24.23 -8.34
C SER A 260 10.33 24.49 -8.26
#